data_AF-A0A4P1JY78-F1
#
_entry.id   AF-A0A4P1JY78-F1
#
_cell.length_a   1.000
_cell.length_b   1.000
_cell.length_c   1.000
_cell.angle_alpha   90.00
_cell.angle_beta   90.00
_cell.angle_gamma   90.00
#
_symmetry.space_group_name_H-M   'P 1'
#
loop_
_entity.id
_entity.type
_entity.pdbx_description
1 polymer ?
#
loop_
_entity_poly.entity_id
_entity_poly.type
_entity_poly.pdbx_seq_one_letter_code
_entity_poly.pdbx_strand_id
1 'polypeptide(L)'
;MEKLFNHLANATAKLAGRPWTFIVCLAVVLIWAVTGPVFRYSETWQLVINTGTTIVTFLMVFLIQNTQNRDAAAMHAKMDELIYAVKKADAAFIGIEHLTDKELAAILREVERRGRDIHAGQPARAVRSRPASRAEA
;
A
#
# COMPACT_ATOMS: atom_id res chain seq x y z
N MET A 1 15.54 17.01 4.60
CA MET A 1 15.06 15.90 5.45
C MET A 1 14.27 14.86 4.67
N GLU A 2 13.33 15.27 3.80
CA GLU A 2 12.49 14.37 3.01
C GLU A 2 13.27 13.32 2.17
N LYS A 3 14.37 13.72 1.52
CA LYS A 3 15.24 12.79 0.76
C LYS A 3 15.89 11.71 1.64
N LEU A 4 16.28 12.06 2.87
CA LEU A 4 16.91 11.11 3.81
C LEU A 4 15.89 10.12 4.36
N PHE A 5 14.70 10.61 4.73
CA PHE A 5 13.58 9.78 5.15
C PHE A 5 13.15 8.81 4.04
N ASN A 6 13.00 9.31 2.80
CA ASN A 6 12.64 8.47 1.66
C ASN A 6 13.73 7.44 1.31
N HIS A 7 15.00 7.75 1.53
CA HIS A 7 16.08 6.79 1.35
C HIS A 7 16.04 5.71 2.43
N LEU A 8 15.89 6.08 3.70
CA LEU A 8 15.77 5.13 4.81
C LEU A 8 14.52 4.25 4.69
N ALA A 9 13.38 4.81 4.29
CA ALA A 9 12.15 4.07 4.06
C ALA A 9 12.31 3.04 2.93
N ASN A 10 12.84 3.45 1.78
CA ASN A 10 13.08 2.52 0.67
C ASN A 10 14.13 1.46 1.01
N ALA A 11 15.20 1.82 1.72
CA ALA A 11 16.23 0.88 2.15
C ALA A 11 15.64 -0.14 3.13
N THR A 12 14.86 0.31 4.10
CA THR A 12 14.21 -0.55 5.10
C THR A 12 13.17 -1.46 4.46
N ALA A 13 12.33 -0.95 3.55
CA ALA A 13 11.35 -1.76 2.82
C ALA A 13 12.04 -2.83 1.95
N LYS A 14 13.12 -2.46 1.24
CA LYS A 14 13.92 -3.42 0.47
C LYS A 14 14.61 -4.45 1.35
N LEU A 15 15.08 -4.07 2.54
CA LEU A 15 15.73 -4.99 3.46
C LEU A 15 14.68 -5.94 4.05
N ALA A 16 13.59 -5.42 4.59
CA ALA A 16 12.50 -6.18 5.20
C ALA A 16 11.84 -7.17 4.22
N GLY A 17 11.73 -6.82 2.94
CA GLY A 17 11.19 -7.71 1.91
C GLY A 17 12.12 -8.86 1.48
N ARG A 18 13.37 -8.91 1.95
CA ARG A 18 14.32 -9.97 1.56
C ARG A 18 14.20 -11.19 2.49
N PRO A 19 14.17 -12.42 1.95
CA PRO A 19 14.19 -13.65 2.75
C PRO A 19 15.34 -13.72 3.76
N TRP A 20 16.50 -13.13 3.41
CA TRP A 20 17.65 -13.04 4.30
C TRP A 20 17.38 -12.26 5.58
N THR A 21 16.54 -11.22 5.54
CA THR A 21 16.22 -10.43 6.74
C THR A 21 15.36 -11.23 7.70
N PHE A 22 14.45 -12.07 7.19
CA PHE A 22 13.72 -13.01 8.03
C PHE A 22 14.65 -13.99 8.74
N ILE A 23 15.65 -14.55 8.04
CA ILE A 23 16.65 -15.45 8.63
C ILE A 23 17.44 -14.75 9.74
N VAL A 24 17.86 -13.50 9.52
CA VAL A 24 18.56 -12.71 10.53
C VAL A 24 17.68 -12.43 11.75
N CYS A 25 16.43 -12.01 11.53
CA CYS A 25 15.47 -11.80 12.63
C CYS A 25 15.23 -13.08 13.43
N LEU A 26 15.08 -14.22 12.75
CA LEU A 26 14.93 -15.52 13.39
C LEU A 26 16.18 -15.88 14.22
N ALA A 27 17.37 -15.66 13.68
CA ALA A 27 18.63 -15.89 14.39
C ALA A 27 18.73 -15.01 15.66
N VAL A 28 18.31 -13.74 15.60
CA VAL A 28 18.27 -12.85 16.77
C VAL A 28 17.33 -13.40 17.84
N VAL A 29 16.14 -13.86 17.47
CA VAL A 29 15.17 -14.45 18.41
C VAL A 29 15.70 -15.75 19.01
N LEU A 30 16.36 -16.60 18.21
CA LEU A 30 16.98 -17.85 18.68
C LEU A 30 18.13 -17.58 19.65
N ILE A 31 19.02 -16.64 19.33
CA ILE A 31 20.11 -16.22 20.23
C ILE A 31 19.52 -15.74 21.55
N TRP A 32 18.51 -14.86 21.50
CA TRP A 32 17.81 -14.38 22.69
C TRP A 32 17.20 -15.54 23.51
N ALA A 33 16.55 -16.51 22.87
CA ALA A 33 15.97 -17.66 23.56
C ALA A 33 17.04 -18.51 24.27
N VAL A 34 18.18 -18.74 23.61
CA VAL A 34 19.31 -19.54 24.13
C VAL A 34 20.06 -18.83 25.26
N THR A 35 20.11 -17.50 25.26
CA THR A 35 20.68 -16.73 26.38
C THR A 35 19.73 -16.63 27.57
N GLY A 36 18.44 -16.93 27.40
CA GLY A 36 17.41 -16.90 28.47
C GLY A 36 17.77 -17.68 29.75
N PRO A 37 18.24 -18.94 29.68
CA PRO A 37 18.65 -19.72 30.85
C PRO A 37 19.77 -19.08 31.67
N VAL A 38 20.73 -18.41 31.01
CA VAL A 38 21.83 -17.68 31.69
C VAL A 38 21.29 -16.54 32.54
N PHE A 39 20.27 -15.85 32.03
CA PHE A 39 19.59 -14.75 32.73
C PHE A 39 18.37 -15.20 33.54
N ARG A 40 18.18 -16.51 33.73
CA ARG A 40 17.04 -17.13 34.43
C ARG A 40 15.68 -16.61 33.95
N TYR A 41 15.57 -16.24 32.67
CA TYR A 41 14.38 -15.61 32.09
C TYR A 41 13.85 -14.40 32.89
N SER A 42 14.75 -13.56 33.41
CA SER A 42 14.39 -12.39 34.23
C SER A 42 13.48 -11.38 33.52
N GLU A 43 12.79 -10.55 34.32
CA GLU A 43 11.96 -9.45 33.80
C GLU A 43 12.76 -8.49 32.91
N THR A 44 13.98 -8.12 33.29
CA THR A 44 14.85 -7.26 32.47
C THR A 44 15.21 -7.93 31.15
N TRP A 45 15.43 -9.25 31.14
CA TRP A 45 15.73 -10.02 29.95
C TRP A 45 14.58 -10.01 28.92
N GLN A 46 13.36 -10.15 29.42
CA GLN A 46 12.14 -10.07 28.60
C GLN A 46 11.84 -8.63 28.15
N LEU A 47 12.08 -7.65 29.03
CA LEU A 47 11.87 -6.23 28.75
C LEU A 47 12.72 -5.77 27.56
N VAL A 48 14.00 -6.16 27.50
CA VAL A 48 14.90 -5.73 26.41
C VAL A 48 14.37 -6.13 25.03
N ILE A 49 13.97 -7.40 24.85
CA ILE A 49 13.45 -7.82 23.54
C ILE A 49 12.11 -7.15 23.25
N ASN A 50 11.21 -7.09 24.22
CA ASN A 50 9.88 -6.54 24.02
C ASN A 50 9.92 -5.05 23.69
N THR A 51 10.67 -4.26 24.48
CA THR A 51 10.87 -2.83 24.23
C THR A 51 11.57 -2.60 22.89
N GLY A 52 12.62 -3.37 22.59
CA GLY A 52 13.36 -3.25 21.33
C GLY A 52 12.48 -3.54 20.11
N THR A 53 11.77 -4.66 20.10
CA THR A 53 10.89 -5.03 18.98
C THR A 53 9.73 -4.06 18.84
N THR A 54 9.20 -3.52 19.95
CA THR A 54 8.12 -2.53 19.93
C THR A 54 8.57 -1.24 19.25
N ILE A 55 9.73 -0.70 19.60
CA ILE A 55 10.29 0.50 18.96
C ILE A 55 10.52 0.24 17.47
N VAL A 56 11.16 -0.88 17.12
CA VAL A 56 11.40 -1.25 15.71
C VAL A 56 10.08 -1.38 14.94
N THR A 57 9.08 -2.04 15.51
CA THR A 57 7.75 -2.19 14.89
C THR A 57 7.06 -0.86 14.71
N PHE A 58 7.11 0.03 15.71
CA PHE A 58 6.51 1.36 15.61
C PHE A 58 7.15 2.18 14.48
N LEU A 59 8.48 2.18 14.39
CA LEU A 59 9.20 2.82 13.29
C LEU A 59 8.85 2.16 11.94
N MET A 60 8.77 0.84 11.90
CA MET A 60 8.45 0.06 10.71
C MET A 60 7.08 0.41 10.13
N VAL A 61 6.06 0.66 10.97
CA VAL A 61 4.73 1.09 10.52
C VAL A 61 4.84 2.36 9.66
N PHE A 62 5.57 3.38 10.11
CA PHE A 62 5.75 4.61 9.33
C PHE A 62 6.53 4.40 8.04
N LEU A 63 7.57 3.55 8.06
CA LEU A 63 8.38 3.26 6.88
C LEU A 63 7.60 2.46 5.83
N ILE A 64 6.81 1.48 6.29
CA ILE A 64 5.87 0.73 5.45
C ILE A 64 4.85 1.69 4.86
N GLN A 65 4.20 2.53 5.68
CA GLN A 65 3.19 3.48 5.20
C GLN A 65 3.76 4.44 4.15
N ASN A 66 4.97 4.98 4.35
CA ASN A 66 5.60 5.87 3.37
C ASN A 66 5.86 5.15 2.04
N THR A 67 6.40 3.93 2.11
CA THR A 67 6.69 3.13 0.91
C THR A 67 5.40 2.75 0.19
N GLN A 68 4.40 2.27 0.94
CA GLN A 68 3.08 1.90 0.41
C GLN A 68 2.35 3.09 -0.20
N ASN A 69 2.37 4.26 0.45
CA ASN A 69 1.74 5.47 -0.09
C ASN A 69 2.37 5.89 -1.42
N ARG A 70 3.72 5.83 -1.51
CA ARG A 70 4.44 6.16 -2.74
C ARG A 70 4.16 5.14 -3.85
N ASP A 71 4.15 3.86 -3.53
CA ASP A 71 3.88 2.79 -4.50
C ASP A 71 2.42 2.83 -4.97
N ALA A 72 1.47 3.16 -4.09
CA ALA A 72 0.07 3.39 -4.44
C ALA A 72 -0.06 4.56 -5.42
N ALA A 73 0.54 5.72 -5.13
CA ALA A 73 0.50 6.88 -6.03
C ALA A 73 1.09 6.57 -7.43
N ALA A 74 2.21 5.82 -7.48
CA ALA A 74 2.79 5.39 -8.74
C ALA A 74 1.90 4.40 -9.51
N MET A 75 1.15 3.55 -8.80
CA MET A 75 0.18 2.64 -9.39
C MET A 75 -1.05 3.38 -9.92
N HIS A 76 -1.60 4.34 -9.17
CA HIS A 76 -2.67 5.23 -9.62
C HIS A 76 -2.29 5.95 -10.92
N ALA A 77 -1.12 6.61 -10.96
CA ALA A 77 -0.65 7.30 -12.16
C ALA A 77 -0.51 6.38 -13.39
N LYS A 78 -0.04 5.13 -13.21
CA LYS A 78 0.04 4.16 -14.31
C LYS A 78 -1.34 3.72 -14.78
N MET A 79 -2.30 3.54 -13.88
CA MET A 79 -3.68 3.18 -14.24
C MET A 79 -4.39 4.32 -14.97
N ASP A 80 -4.16 5.56 -14.53
CA ASP A 80 -4.70 6.75 -15.17
C ASP A 80 -4.20 6.87 -16.62
N GLU A 81 -2.90 6.63 -16.86
CA GLU A 81 -2.34 6.61 -18.21
C GLU A 81 -2.96 5.48 -19.07
N LEU A 82 -3.17 4.29 -18.51
CA LEU A 82 -3.84 3.19 -19.22
C LEU A 82 -5.31 3.52 -19.55
N ILE A 83 -6.04 4.15 -18.63
CA ILE A 83 -7.42 4.60 -18.85
C ILE A 83 -7.46 5.67 -19.96
N TYR A 84 -6.53 6.62 -19.91
CA TYR A 84 -6.38 7.65 -20.93
C TYR A 84 -6.10 7.05 -22.33
N ALA A 85 -5.27 6.02 -22.41
CA ALA A 85 -4.92 5.37 -23.67
C ALA A 85 -6.04 4.50 -24.27
N VAL A 86 -6.94 3.95 -23.45
CA VAL A 86 -8.00 3.02 -23.91
C VAL A 86 -9.26 3.76 -24.34
N LYS A 87 -9.56 3.76 -25.65
CA LYS A 87 -10.72 4.48 -26.25
C LYS A 87 -12.09 4.21 -25.61
N LYS A 88 -12.32 3.02 -25.03
CA LYS A 88 -13.59 2.63 -24.40
C LYS A 88 -13.58 2.77 -22.87
N ALA A 89 -12.45 3.16 -22.27
CA ALA A 89 -12.36 3.38 -20.84
C ALA A 89 -13.01 4.71 -20.47
N ASP A 90 -13.47 4.79 -19.23
CA ASP A 90 -14.14 5.98 -18.71
C ASP A 90 -13.13 6.91 -18.05
N ALA A 91 -12.91 8.07 -18.66
CA ALA A 91 -12.01 9.11 -18.13
C ALA A 91 -12.44 9.66 -16.77
N ALA A 92 -13.69 9.44 -16.33
CA ALA A 92 -14.13 9.81 -14.98
C ALA A 92 -13.42 9.03 -13.87
N PHE A 93 -12.69 7.96 -14.20
CA PHE A 93 -11.87 7.19 -13.25
C PHE A 93 -10.48 7.78 -13.01
N ILE A 94 -10.02 8.73 -13.84
CA ILE A 94 -8.72 9.36 -13.68
C ILE A 94 -8.76 10.28 -12.45
N GLY A 95 -7.83 10.07 -11.51
CA GLY A 95 -7.72 10.87 -10.29
C GLY A 95 -8.91 10.79 -9.32
N ILE A 96 -9.66 9.69 -9.31
CA ILE A 96 -10.83 9.53 -8.42
C ILE A 96 -10.49 9.56 -6.93
N GLU A 97 -9.25 9.28 -6.55
CA GLU A 97 -8.73 9.33 -5.18
C GLU A 97 -8.72 10.75 -4.58
N HIS A 98 -8.88 11.77 -5.41
CA HIS A 98 -8.98 13.17 -4.98
C HIS A 98 -10.43 13.67 -4.82
N LEU A 99 -11.41 12.83 -5.15
CA LEU A 99 -12.83 13.16 -5.00
C LEU A 99 -13.27 13.15 -3.54
N THR A 100 -14.36 13.85 -3.26
CA THR A 100 -15.00 13.74 -1.94
C THR A 100 -15.59 12.34 -1.73
N ASP A 101 -15.76 11.92 -0.48
CA ASP A 101 -16.37 10.62 -0.15
C ASP A 101 -17.74 10.43 -0.82
N LYS A 102 -18.53 11.51 -0.94
CA LYS A 102 -19.86 11.47 -1.57
C LYS A 102 -19.76 11.21 -3.07
N GLU A 103 -18.82 11.86 -3.75
CA GLU A 103 -18.59 11.70 -5.18
C GLU A 103 -18.00 10.32 -5.48
N LEU A 104 -17.00 9.90 -4.71
CA LEU A 104 -16.40 8.57 -4.83
C LEU A 104 -17.44 7.47 -4.60
N ALA A 105 -18.29 7.60 -3.57
CA ALA A 105 -19.39 6.66 -3.32
C ALA A 105 -20.44 6.64 -4.43
N ALA A 106 -20.64 7.73 -5.17
CA ALA A 106 -21.52 7.74 -6.33
C ALA A 106 -20.92 6.93 -7.49
N ILE A 107 -19.63 7.09 -7.76
CA ILE A 107 -18.90 6.32 -8.78
C ILE A 107 -18.86 4.83 -8.42
N LEU A 108 -18.54 4.49 -7.17
CA LEU A 108 -18.50 3.10 -6.70
C LEU A 108 -19.85 2.40 -6.85
N ARG A 109 -20.96 3.08 -6.51
CA ARG A 109 -22.32 2.53 -6.71
C ARG A 109 -22.63 2.26 -8.19
N GLU A 110 -22.16 3.12 -9.08
CA GLU A 110 -22.31 2.93 -10.53
C GLU A 110 -21.49 1.72 -11.02
N VAL A 111 -20.25 1.55 -10.54
CA VAL A 111 -19.40 0.38 -10.85
C VAL A 111 -20.07 -0.90 -10.38
N GLU A 112 -20.54 -0.95 -9.14
CA GLU A 112 -21.22 -2.11 -8.59
C GLU A 112 -22.50 -2.46 -9.37
N ARG A 113 -23.28 -1.44 -9.77
CA ARG A 113 -24.47 -1.66 -10.61
C ARG A 113 -24.10 -2.33 -11.93
N ARG A 114 -23.04 -1.86 -12.59
CA ARG A 114 -22.55 -2.46 -13.84
C ARG A 114 -22.05 -3.88 -13.64
N GLY A 115 -21.32 -4.14 -12.55
CA GLY A 115 -20.86 -5.49 -12.20
C GLY A 115 -22.05 -6.45 -12.05
N ARG A 116 -23.11 -6.01 -11.37
CA ARG A 116 -24.37 -6.76 -11.25
C ARG A 116 -25.04 -7.01 -12.59
N ASP A 117 -25.16 -5.98 -13.44
CA ASP A 117 -25.77 -6.11 -14.76
C ASP A 117 -25.03 -7.13 -15.64
N ILE A 118 -23.69 -7.09 -15.63
CA ILE A 118 -22.84 -8.04 -16.36
C ILE A 118 -23.00 -9.47 -15.81
N HIS A 119 -23.00 -9.65 -14.49
CA HIS A 119 -23.22 -10.97 -13.87
C HIS A 119 -24.62 -11.52 -14.14
N ALA A 120 -25.60 -10.65 -14.34
CA ALA A 120 -26.96 -11.01 -14.78
C ALA A 120 -27.06 -11.30 -16.29
N GLY A 121 -25.93 -11.32 -17.02
CA GLY A 121 -25.89 -11.62 -18.46
C GLY A 121 -26.27 -10.44 -19.37
N GLN A 122 -26.40 -9.23 -18.83
CA GLN A 122 -26.64 -8.04 -19.65
C GLN A 122 -25.35 -7.60 -20.35
N PRO A 123 -25.43 -7.10 -21.60
CA PRO A 123 -24.26 -6.62 -22.31
C PRO A 123 -23.65 -5.42 -21.57
N ALA A 124 -22.32 -5.39 -21.48
CA ALA A 124 -21.58 -4.28 -20.90
C ALA A 124 -21.97 -2.98 -21.62
N ARG A 125 -22.68 -2.09 -20.92
CA ARG A 125 -23.11 -0.80 -21.48
C ARG A 125 -21.92 0.15 -21.54
N ALA A 126 -21.77 0.81 -22.69
CA ALA A 126 -20.76 1.85 -22.86
C ALA A 126 -20.99 2.97 -21.85
N VAL A 127 -19.89 3.46 -21.27
CA VAL A 127 -19.97 4.50 -20.26
C VAL A 127 -20.39 5.82 -20.92
N ARG A 128 -21.53 6.36 -20.48
CA ARG A 128 -21.94 7.73 -20.81
C ARG A 128 -21.16 8.69 -19.91
N SER A 129 -19.87 8.86 -20.16
CA SER A 129 -19.14 9.96 -19.54
C SER A 129 -19.42 11.25 -20.30
N ARG A 130 -19.67 12.32 -19.53
CA ARG A 130 -19.58 13.69 -20.04
C ARG A 130 -18.18 13.81 -20.64
N PRO A 131 -18.02 14.25 -21.90
CA PRO A 131 -16.70 14.28 -22.52
C PRO A 131 -15.78 15.13 -21.65
N ALA A 132 -14.75 14.51 -21.08
CA ALA A 132 -13.60 15.26 -20.61
C ALA A 132 -13.13 16.06 -21.83
N SER A 133 -13.16 17.39 -21.72
CA SER A 133 -12.68 18.28 -22.76
C SER A 133 -11.29 17.82 -23.18
N ARG A 134 -11.17 17.15 -24.33
CA ARG A 134 -9.89 16.96 -25.00
C ARG A 134 -9.36 18.36 -25.28
N ALA A 135 -8.37 18.79 -24.53
CA ALA A 135 -7.51 19.88 -25.00
C ALA A 135 -6.74 19.29 -26.18
N GLU A 136 -7.22 19.57 -27.39
CA GLU A 136 -6.51 19.31 -28.63
C GLU A 136 -5.27 20.22 -28.63
N ALA A 137 -4.08 19.62 -28.74
CA ALA A 137 -2.82 20.28 -29.02
C ALA A 137 -2.39 19.94 -30.45
#